data_AF-K2MMJ5-F1
#
_entry.id   AF-K2MMJ5-F1
#
_cell.length_a   1.000
_cell.length_b   1.000
_cell.length_c   1.000
_cell.angle_alpha   90.00
_cell.angle_beta   90.00
_cell.angle_gamma   90.00
#
_symmetry.space_group_name_H-M   'P 1'
#
loop_
_entity.id
_entity.type
_entity.pdbx_description
1 polymer ?
#
loop_
_entity_poly.entity_id
_entity_poly.type
_entity_poly.pdbx_seq_one_letter_code
_entity_poly.pdbx_strand_id
1 'polypeptide(L)'
;NVTLANCTFLDGASLYVFGWRSDPPAGECADVLISGLESRFGGVVVANRYPPGSRVTLVDSVLIAEKRVAYRDAYGLGDVSACLVVHNVNLKGSVLTIARTHVAAVFRDAVGVLVGGGVAVLSRGALYVEGLQVQTALGLCVSVEGGVAASGGSVAAFVDSDFLLCKHAVSVRGAVSVSGSAVAFVRSDFASTENYAVAFYSTVSLTGGSM
;
A
#
# COMPACT_ATOMS: atom_id res chain seq x y z
N ASN A 1 20.21 -1.21 8.00
CA ASN A 1 20.00 -1.00 6.55
C ASN A 1 19.92 -2.35 5.87
N VAL A 2 18.88 -2.59 5.07
CA VAL A 2 18.66 -3.80 4.28
C VAL A 2 18.38 -3.39 2.84
N THR A 3 19.04 -4.02 1.88
CA THR A 3 18.82 -3.73 0.45
C THR A 3 18.59 -5.02 -0.30
N LEU A 4 17.50 -5.06 -1.07
CA LEU A 4 17.20 -6.10 -2.04
C LEU A 4 17.14 -5.44 -3.42
N ALA A 5 17.98 -5.88 -4.34
CA ALA A 5 18.09 -5.29 -5.68
C ALA A 5 18.05 -6.37 -6.74
N ASN A 6 17.29 -6.14 -7.81
CA ASN A 6 17.24 -6.97 -9.02
C ASN A 6 17.01 -8.45 -8.71
N CYS A 7 15.99 -8.73 -7.90
CA CYS A 7 15.66 -10.08 -7.47
C CYS A 7 14.43 -10.60 -8.21
N THR A 8 14.47 -11.85 -8.65
CA THR A 8 13.31 -12.54 -9.23
C THR A 8 12.81 -13.59 -8.26
N PHE A 9 11.55 -13.49 -7.86
CA PHE A 9 10.89 -14.40 -6.94
C PHE A 9 10.17 -15.50 -7.73
N LEU A 10 10.61 -16.73 -7.52
CA LEU A 10 10.10 -17.92 -8.19
C LEU A 10 9.16 -18.70 -7.26
N ASP A 11 8.38 -19.60 -7.85
CA ASP A 11 7.59 -20.62 -7.13
C ASP A 11 6.70 -20.07 -5.98
N GLY A 12 6.13 -18.89 -6.17
CA GLY A 12 5.24 -18.27 -5.19
C GLY A 12 5.94 -17.57 -4.02
N ALA A 13 7.27 -17.39 -4.09
CA ALA A 13 8.01 -16.65 -3.08
C ALA A 13 7.44 -15.24 -2.89
N SER A 14 7.30 -14.83 -1.63
CA SER A 14 6.74 -13.55 -1.24
C SER A 14 7.67 -12.83 -0.27
N LEU A 15 7.77 -11.51 -0.41
CA LEU A 15 8.61 -10.67 0.44
C LEU A 15 7.79 -10.13 1.60
N TYR A 16 8.38 -10.16 2.79
CA TYR A 16 7.77 -9.64 3.99
C TYR A 16 8.69 -8.64 4.66
N VAL A 17 8.27 -7.38 4.73
CA VAL A 17 8.94 -6.29 5.43
C VAL A 17 8.12 -5.94 6.65
N PHE A 18 8.63 -6.30 7.83
CA PHE A 18 7.94 -6.14 9.09
C PHE A 18 8.64 -5.14 9.98
N GLY A 19 7.88 -4.13 10.43
CA GLY A 19 8.24 -3.31 11.57
C GLY A 19 7.87 -4.00 12.90
N TRP A 20 7.77 -3.20 13.95
CA TRP A 20 7.51 -3.67 15.31
C TRP A 20 6.03 -3.93 15.55
N ARG A 21 5.72 -5.11 16.12
CA ARG A 21 4.36 -5.49 16.55
C ARG A 21 3.90 -4.77 17.81
N SER A 22 4.82 -4.22 18.60
CA SER A 22 4.59 -3.39 19.78
C SER A 22 5.17 -1.99 19.54
N ASP A 23 5.19 -1.15 20.58
CA ASP A 23 5.93 0.12 20.47
C ASP A 23 7.42 -0.16 20.23
N PRO A 24 8.02 0.50 19.23
CA PRO A 24 9.43 0.29 18.90
C PRO A 24 10.35 0.90 19.97
N PRO A 25 11.55 0.35 20.18
CA PRO A 25 12.54 0.93 21.07
C PRO A 25 12.93 2.34 20.62
N ALA A 26 13.17 3.24 21.57
CA ALA A 26 13.63 4.58 21.25
C ALA A 26 15.02 4.54 20.58
N GLY A 27 15.22 5.36 19.54
CA GLY A 27 16.50 5.49 18.84
C GLY A 27 16.76 4.46 17.73
N GLU A 28 15.90 3.45 17.59
CA GLU A 28 15.97 2.48 16.49
C GLU A 28 15.27 3.02 15.24
N CYS A 29 15.80 2.70 14.05
CA CYS A 29 15.14 2.97 12.78
C CYS A 29 15.41 1.84 11.78
N ALA A 30 14.44 1.61 10.89
CA ALA A 30 14.59 0.66 9.79
C ALA A 30 14.82 1.42 8.48
N ASP A 31 15.90 1.10 7.78
CA ASP A 31 16.13 1.55 6.41
C ASP A 31 16.12 0.31 5.50
N VAL A 32 15.14 0.24 4.61
CA VAL A 32 14.89 -0.89 3.73
C VAL A 32 14.64 -0.39 2.32
N LEU A 33 15.47 -0.83 1.38
CA LEU A 33 15.32 -0.56 -0.04
C LEU A 33 15.07 -1.87 -0.80
N ILE A 34 13.99 -1.90 -1.55
CA ILE A 34 13.64 -2.95 -2.51
C ILE A 34 13.59 -2.30 -3.88
N SER A 35 14.45 -2.73 -4.79
CA SER A 35 14.55 -2.20 -6.15
C SER A 35 14.61 -3.34 -7.17
N GLY A 36 13.97 -3.19 -8.33
CA GLY A 36 14.06 -4.22 -9.37
C GLY A 36 13.50 -5.58 -8.95
N LEU A 37 12.49 -5.61 -8.06
CA LEU A 37 11.88 -6.88 -7.65
C LEU A 37 10.89 -7.34 -8.71
N GLU A 38 11.05 -8.56 -9.18
CA GLU A 38 10.10 -9.23 -10.08
C GLU A 38 9.46 -10.42 -9.38
N SER A 39 8.13 -10.47 -9.32
CA SER A 39 7.38 -11.62 -8.79
C SER A 39 6.16 -11.91 -9.64
N ARG A 40 5.91 -13.18 -10.00
CA ARG A 40 4.76 -13.60 -10.83
C ARG A 40 3.70 -14.43 -10.11
N PHE A 41 4.07 -15.02 -8.98
CA PHE A 41 3.22 -15.94 -8.23
C PHE A 41 3.17 -15.60 -6.73
N GLY A 42 3.95 -14.62 -6.29
CA GLY A 42 3.94 -14.14 -4.92
C GLY A 42 3.65 -12.65 -4.87
N GLY A 43 3.99 -12.03 -3.74
CA GLY A 43 3.79 -10.61 -3.56
C GLY A 43 4.67 -10.00 -2.47
N VAL A 44 4.37 -8.77 -2.11
CA VAL A 44 5.11 -8.00 -1.12
C VAL A 44 4.16 -7.58 -0.01
N VAL A 45 4.55 -7.81 1.24
CA VAL A 45 3.83 -7.34 2.43
C VAL A 45 4.70 -6.36 3.19
N VAL A 46 4.17 -5.18 3.46
CA VAL A 46 4.72 -4.20 4.40
C VAL A 46 3.77 -4.11 5.57
N ALA A 47 4.24 -4.41 6.79
CA ALA A 47 3.35 -4.44 7.95
C ALA A 47 3.95 -3.86 9.23
N ASN A 48 3.07 -3.60 10.20
CA ASN A 48 3.36 -3.17 11.57
C ASN A 48 3.89 -1.73 11.71
N ARG A 49 4.49 -1.40 12.86
CA ARG A 49 4.88 -0.04 13.23
C ARG A 49 6.33 0.27 12.87
N TYR A 50 6.56 1.47 12.34
CA TYR A 50 7.88 1.99 11.99
C TYR A 50 8.23 3.18 12.89
N PRO A 51 9.34 3.12 13.65
CA PRO A 51 9.79 4.22 14.51
C PRO A 51 10.29 5.42 13.72
N PRO A 52 10.26 6.63 14.31
CA PRO A 52 10.73 7.85 13.67
C PRO A 52 12.10 7.72 13.01
N GLY A 53 12.22 8.23 11.79
CA GLY A 53 13.43 8.13 10.97
C GLY A 53 13.50 6.87 10.10
N SER A 54 12.55 5.93 10.23
CA SER A 54 12.49 4.76 9.36
C SER A 54 12.10 5.12 7.92
N ARG A 55 12.69 4.40 6.97
CA ARG A 55 12.44 4.50 5.53
C ARG A 55 12.28 3.10 4.94
N VAL A 56 11.15 2.87 4.28
CA VAL A 56 10.92 1.66 3.51
C VAL A 56 10.59 2.09 2.10
N THR A 57 11.35 1.62 1.11
CA THR A 57 11.17 1.99 -0.29
C THR A 57 11.04 0.73 -1.14
N LEU A 58 9.94 0.61 -1.87
CA LEU A 58 9.77 -0.33 -2.98
C LEU A 58 9.79 0.48 -4.27
N VAL A 59 10.72 0.18 -5.17
CA VAL A 59 10.91 0.97 -6.38
C VAL A 59 11.23 0.11 -7.60
N ASP A 60 10.88 0.59 -8.80
CA ASP A 60 11.28 -0.02 -10.07
C ASP A 60 10.97 -1.53 -10.12
N SER A 61 9.78 -1.92 -9.64
CA SER A 61 9.44 -3.33 -9.38
C SER A 61 8.21 -3.78 -10.16
N VAL A 62 8.09 -5.07 -10.41
CA VAL A 62 6.99 -5.70 -11.16
C VAL A 62 6.41 -6.85 -10.34
N LEU A 63 5.16 -6.70 -9.91
CA LEU A 63 4.42 -7.68 -9.13
C LEU A 63 3.21 -8.15 -9.92
N ILE A 64 3.23 -9.37 -10.38
CA ILE A 64 2.16 -10.00 -11.14
C ILE A 64 1.60 -11.12 -10.29
N ALA A 65 0.28 -11.20 -10.14
CA ALA A 65 -0.41 -12.34 -9.56
C ALA A 65 -1.10 -13.14 -10.66
N GLU A 66 -0.36 -14.09 -11.26
CA GLU A 66 -0.90 -15.04 -12.25
C GLU A 66 -1.82 -16.10 -11.63
N LYS A 67 -1.63 -16.36 -10.33
CA LYS A 67 -2.44 -17.26 -9.51
C LYS A 67 -2.73 -16.58 -8.18
N ARG A 68 -3.63 -17.16 -7.38
CA ARG A 68 -3.85 -16.71 -5.99
C ARG A 68 -2.52 -16.69 -5.25
N VAL A 69 -2.20 -15.52 -4.71
CA VAL A 69 -1.06 -15.27 -3.82
C VAL A 69 -1.50 -15.69 -2.42
N ALA A 70 -0.92 -16.78 -1.93
CA ALA A 70 -1.16 -17.26 -0.58
C ALA A 70 -0.10 -16.65 0.35
N TYR A 71 -0.51 -15.69 1.18
CA TYR A 71 0.32 -15.21 2.26
C TYR A 71 0.21 -16.13 3.47
N ARG A 72 1.30 -16.32 4.22
CA ARG A 72 1.25 -17.00 5.52
C ARG A 72 0.23 -16.35 6.45
N ASP A 73 -0.56 -17.18 7.15
CA ASP A 73 -1.65 -16.81 8.06
C ASP A 73 -1.27 -15.89 9.24
N ALA A 74 0.00 -15.51 9.38
CA ALA A 74 0.51 -14.69 10.47
C ALA A 74 -0.15 -13.30 10.59
N TYR A 75 -0.86 -12.84 9.55
CA TYR A 75 -1.51 -11.51 9.50
C TYR A 75 -3.01 -11.57 9.23
N GLY A 76 -3.63 -12.76 9.30
CA GLY A 76 -5.08 -12.90 9.17
C GLY A 76 -5.63 -12.31 7.87
N LEU A 77 -4.84 -12.34 6.78
CA LEU A 77 -5.27 -11.87 5.46
C LEU A 77 -6.37 -12.75 4.85
N GLY A 78 -6.66 -13.89 5.49
CA GLY A 78 -7.70 -14.83 5.08
C GLY A 78 -7.48 -15.31 3.66
N ASP A 79 -8.56 -15.42 2.89
CA ASP A 79 -8.54 -15.84 1.49
C ASP A 79 -8.23 -14.69 0.51
N VAL A 80 -7.89 -13.50 1.00
CA VAL A 80 -7.65 -12.33 0.15
C VAL A 80 -6.30 -12.48 -0.55
N SER A 81 -6.33 -12.42 -1.89
CA SER A 81 -5.14 -12.47 -2.72
C SER A 81 -4.82 -11.10 -3.29
N ALA A 82 -3.64 -10.58 -2.96
CA ALA A 82 -3.15 -9.30 -3.47
C ALA A 82 -1.66 -9.34 -3.83
N CYS A 83 -1.21 -8.52 -4.77
CA CYS A 83 0.20 -8.47 -5.17
C CYS A 83 1.04 -7.66 -4.18
N LEU A 84 0.49 -6.54 -3.71
CA LEU A 84 1.10 -5.66 -2.72
C LEU A 84 0.15 -5.48 -1.55
N VAL A 85 0.64 -5.71 -0.33
CA VAL A 85 -0.14 -5.63 0.89
C VAL A 85 0.51 -4.64 1.85
N VAL A 86 -0.25 -3.65 2.30
CA VAL A 86 0.10 -2.75 3.40
C VAL A 86 -0.80 -3.11 4.57
N HIS A 87 -0.25 -3.71 5.62
CA HIS A 87 -1.04 -4.29 6.71
C HIS A 87 -0.73 -3.69 8.09
N ASN A 88 -1.74 -3.07 8.73
CA ASN A 88 -1.64 -2.49 10.08
C ASN A 88 -0.40 -1.60 10.23
N VAL A 89 -0.18 -0.72 9.25
CA VAL A 89 1.03 0.08 9.14
C VAL A 89 0.90 1.37 9.94
N ASN A 90 1.89 1.66 10.78
CA ASN A 90 1.99 2.92 11.51
C ASN A 90 3.31 3.62 11.16
N LEU A 91 3.22 4.76 10.50
CA LEU A 91 4.34 5.58 10.06
C LEU A 91 4.40 6.83 10.94
N LYS A 92 5.06 6.72 12.10
CA LYS A 92 5.29 7.88 12.98
C LYS A 92 6.62 8.52 12.61
N GLY A 93 6.61 9.70 11.99
CA GLY A 93 7.81 10.37 11.49
C GLY A 93 8.67 9.47 10.59
N SER A 94 8.01 8.57 9.86
CA SER A 94 8.61 7.54 9.01
C SER A 94 8.05 7.65 7.59
N VAL A 95 8.78 7.10 6.62
CA VAL A 95 8.41 7.18 5.20
C VAL A 95 8.28 5.78 4.61
N LEU A 96 7.13 5.51 4.00
CA LEU A 96 6.93 4.38 3.09
C LEU A 96 6.77 4.92 1.67
N THR A 97 7.67 4.53 0.77
CA THR A 97 7.65 4.92 -0.63
C THR A 97 7.41 3.70 -1.51
N ILE A 98 6.43 3.77 -2.41
CA ILE A 98 6.18 2.80 -3.47
C ILE A 98 6.27 3.58 -4.78
N ALA A 99 7.36 3.42 -5.52
CA ALA A 99 7.64 4.24 -6.69
C ALA A 99 7.81 3.37 -7.95
N ARG A 100 7.33 3.83 -9.11
CA ARG A 100 7.54 3.18 -10.43
C ARG A 100 7.36 1.66 -10.37
N THR A 101 6.28 1.24 -9.73
CA THR A 101 6.00 -0.17 -9.48
C THR A 101 4.79 -0.58 -10.30
N HIS A 102 4.91 -1.67 -11.06
CA HIS A 102 3.83 -2.23 -11.85
C HIS A 102 3.21 -3.40 -11.09
N VAL A 103 1.88 -3.37 -10.95
CA VAL A 103 1.09 -4.38 -10.26
C VAL A 103 0.03 -4.91 -11.21
N ALA A 104 0.03 -6.21 -11.50
CA ALA A 104 -0.95 -6.82 -12.38
C ALA A 104 -1.59 -8.05 -11.74
N ALA A 105 -2.92 -8.04 -11.58
CA ALA A 105 -3.68 -9.15 -11.03
C ALA A 105 -4.61 -9.73 -12.12
N VAL A 106 -4.26 -10.91 -12.65
CA VAL A 106 -4.84 -11.40 -13.93
C VAL A 106 -5.98 -12.42 -13.76
N PHE A 107 -6.38 -12.74 -12.54
CA PHE A 107 -7.52 -13.61 -12.26
C PHE A 107 -8.63 -12.86 -11.52
N ARG A 108 -9.85 -13.39 -11.59
CA ARG A 108 -11.03 -12.75 -10.97
C ARG A 108 -10.89 -12.65 -9.46
N ASP A 109 -11.40 -11.57 -8.89
CA ASP A 109 -11.40 -11.26 -7.46
C ASP A 109 -10.03 -10.98 -6.82
N ALA A 110 -8.97 -10.91 -7.63
CA ALA A 110 -7.66 -10.48 -7.17
C ALA A 110 -7.62 -8.96 -6.95
N VAL A 111 -6.91 -8.52 -5.92
CA VAL A 111 -6.67 -7.12 -5.63
C VAL A 111 -5.25 -6.75 -6.06
N GLY A 112 -5.05 -5.60 -6.70
CA GLY A 112 -3.69 -5.14 -7.00
C GLY A 112 -2.94 -4.82 -5.69
N VAL A 113 -3.46 -3.81 -4.99
CA VAL A 113 -2.94 -3.33 -3.71
C VAL A 113 -3.99 -3.46 -2.61
N LEU A 114 -3.66 -4.16 -1.53
CA LEU A 114 -4.52 -4.32 -0.36
C LEU A 114 -3.97 -3.50 0.81
N VAL A 115 -4.80 -2.64 1.38
CA VAL A 115 -4.56 -1.96 2.64
C VAL A 115 -5.42 -2.62 3.73
N GLY A 116 -4.83 -3.59 4.43
CA GLY A 116 -5.49 -4.38 5.48
C GLY A 116 -5.13 -3.88 6.88
N GLY A 117 -6.01 -4.06 7.87
CA GLY A 117 -5.72 -3.70 9.27
C GLY A 117 -5.53 -2.20 9.57
N GLY A 118 -5.50 -1.35 8.53
CA GLY A 118 -5.43 0.10 8.61
C GLY A 118 -4.03 0.68 8.37
N VAL A 119 -3.99 1.98 8.09
CA VAL A 119 -2.77 2.76 7.91
C VAL A 119 -2.88 4.04 8.71
N ALA A 120 -1.89 4.30 9.56
CA ALA A 120 -1.75 5.54 10.32
C ALA A 120 -0.46 6.26 9.92
N VAL A 121 -0.58 7.46 9.35
CA VAL A 121 0.55 8.34 9.02
C VAL A 121 0.56 9.50 10.00
N LEU A 122 1.58 9.55 10.86
CA LEU A 122 1.58 10.39 12.06
C LEU A 122 2.88 11.19 12.16
N SER A 123 2.82 12.35 12.83
CA SER A 123 4.01 13.11 13.23
C SER A 123 4.96 13.44 12.07
N ARG A 124 4.44 14.06 10.99
CA ARG A 124 5.19 14.34 9.74
C ARG A 124 5.68 13.07 9.02
N GLY A 125 4.98 11.96 9.20
CA GLY A 125 5.21 10.75 8.41
C GLY A 125 4.71 10.92 6.97
N ALA A 126 5.14 10.03 6.10
CA ALA A 126 4.71 10.03 4.71
C ALA A 126 4.44 8.62 4.17
N LEU A 127 3.32 8.46 3.48
CA LEU A 127 3.08 7.35 2.54
C LEU A 127 3.06 7.94 1.14
N TYR A 128 4.09 7.65 0.35
CA TYR A 128 4.22 8.18 -1.00
C TYR A 128 4.12 7.04 -2.01
N VAL A 129 3.11 7.10 -2.87
CA VAL A 129 2.91 6.16 -3.95
C VAL A 129 3.03 6.94 -5.24
N GLU A 130 4.04 6.65 -6.04
CA GLU A 130 4.39 7.43 -7.23
C GLU A 130 4.57 6.52 -8.43
N GLY A 131 4.01 6.83 -9.60
CA GLY A 131 4.22 5.98 -10.77
C GLY A 131 3.72 4.56 -10.55
N LEU A 132 2.72 4.36 -9.69
CA LEU A 132 2.13 3.05 -9.47
C LEU A 132 1.20 2.76 -10.64
N GLN A 133 1.46 1.67 -11.35
CA GLN A 133 0.60 1.19 -12.41
C GLN A 133 -0.10 -0.05 -11.92
N VAL A 134 -1.43 -0.02 -11.82
CA VAL A 134 -2.22 -1.16 -11.34
C VAL A 134 -3.19 -1.60 -12.42
N GLN A 135 -3.11 -2.88 -12.79
CA GLN A 135 -4.04 -3.51 -13.71
C GLN A 135 -4.69 -4.71 -13.02
N THR A 136 -6.02 -4.79 -13.03
CA THR A 136 -6.73 -5.98 -12.56
C THR A 136 -7.77 -6.46 -13.57
N ALA A 137 -8.09 -7.75 -13.58
CA ALA A 137 -9.12 -8.32 -14.46
C ALA A 137 -10.53 -8.13 -13.86
N LEU A 138 -11.06 -6.89 -13.92
CA LEU A 138 -12.36 -6.49 -13.32
C LEU A 138 -12.41 -6.56 -11.78
N GLY A 139 -11.24 -6.59 -11.14
CA GLY A 139 -11.09 -6.56 -9.68
C GLY A 139 -11.03 -5.13 -9.12
N LEU A 140 -10.49 -4.99 -7.91
CA LEU A 140 -10.16 -3.71 -7.30
C LEU A 140 -8.68 -3.41 -7.52
N CYS A 141 -8.35 -2.25 -8.08
CA CYS A 141 -6.95 -1.86 -8.19
C CYS A 141 -6.35 -1.65 -6.78
N VAL A 142 -7.02 -0.87 -5.93
CA VAL A 142 -6.68 -0.68 -4.52
C VAL A 142 -7.91 -0.96 -3.65
N SER A 143 -7.78 -1.88 -2.68
CA SER A 143 -8.80 -2.11 -1.65
C SER A 143 -8.28 -1.70 -0.29
N VAL A 144 -9.04 -0.86 0.42
CA VAL A 144 -8.73 -0.36 1.76
C VAL A 144 -9.77 -0.89 2.72
N GLU A 145 -9.43 -1.97 3.41
CA GLU A 145 -10.33 -2.69 4.33
C GLU A 145 -10.25 -2.15 5.76
N GLY A 146 -9.09 -1.61 6.16
CA GLY A 146 -8.89 -0.96 7.45
C GLY A 146 -9.03 0.56 7.40
N GLY A 147 -9.01 1.21 8.57
CA GLY A 147 -9.08 2.67 8.64
C GLY A 147 -7.81 3.36 8.13
N VAL A 148 -7.96 4.55 7.56
CA VAL A 148 -6.84 5.42 7.15
C VAL A 148 -6.84 6.64 8.06
N ALA A 149 -5.72 6.89 8.73
CA ALA A 149 -5.54 8.06 9.57
C ALA A 149 -4.30 8.84 9.14
N ALA A 150 -4.42 10.14 8.95
CA ALA A 150 -3.30 11.03 8.70
C ALA A 150 -3.37 12.23 9.66
N SER A 151 -2.34 12.45 10.47
CA SER A 151 -2.33 13.56 11.43
C SER A 151 -0.94 14.15 11.70
N GLY A 152 -0.92 15.40 12.17
CA GLY A 152 0.32 16.07 12.59
C GLY A 152 1.23 16.46 11.44
N GLY A 153 0.68 17.06 10.37
CA GLY A 153 1.43 17.47 9.19
C GLY A 153 1.93 16.31 8.34
N SER A 154 1.18 15.20 8.33
CA SER A 154 1.53 13.99 7.58
C SER A 154 0.92 14.00 6.18
N VAL A 155 1.48 13.20 5.27
CA VAL A 155 1.01 13.12 3.87
C VAL A 155 0.85 11.67 3.45
N ALA A 156 -0.31 11.32 2.88
CA ALA A 156 -0.49 10.09 2.12
C ALA A 156 -0.90 10.46 0.70
N ALA A 157 -0.09 10.15 -0.31
CA ALA A 157 -0.38 10.58 -1.67
C ALA A 157 -0.14 9.47 -2.68
N PHE A 158 -1.04 9.38 -3.65
CA PHE A 158 -0.83 8.71 -4.93
C PHE A 158 -0.54 9.80 -5.96
N VAL A 159 0.59 9.68 -6.66
CA VAL A 159 1.10 10.69 -7.58
C VAL A 159 1.45 10.04 -8.90
N ASP A 160 1.04 10.64 -10.02
CA ASP A 160 1.37 10.15 -11.38
C ASP A 160 1.14 8.63 -11.52
N SER A 161 -0.02 8.16 -11.05
CA SER A 161 -0.34 6.73 -10.92
C SER A 161 -1.53 6.36 -11.79
N ASP A 162 -1.47 5.18 -12.40
CA ASP A 162 -2.43 4.70 -13.39
C ASP A 162 -3.19 3.49 -12.86
N PHE A 163 -4.53 3.54 -12.93
CA PHE A 163 -5.40 2.46 -12.49
C PHE A 163 -6.26 1.98 -13.67
N LEU A 164 -5.98 0.77 -14.15
CA LEU A 164 -6.49 0.25 -15.42
C LEU A 164 -7.30 -1.03 -15.25
N LEU A 165 -8.35 -1.18 -16.06
CA LEU A 165 -9.18 -2.39 -16.19
C LEU A 165 -9.85 -2.88 -14.90
N CYS A 166 -9.87 -2.06 -13.84
CA CYS A 166 -10.53 -2.38 -12.59
C CYS A 166 -11.98 -1.91 -12.56
N LYS A 167 -12.77 -2.58 -11.71
CA LYS A 167 -14.15 -2.18 -11.40
C LYS A 167 -14.16 -0.82 -10.71
N HIS A 168 -13.37 -0.70 -9.65
CA HIS A 168 -13.06 0.55 -8.97
C HIS A 168 -11.55 0.67 -8.85
N ALA A 169 -11.03 1.87 -9.06
CA ALA A 169 -9.62 2.14 -8.85
C ALA A 169 -9.27 2.06 -7.37
N VAL A 170 -10.09 2.69 -6.52
CA VAL A 170 -9.88 2.69 -5.07
C VAL A 170 -11.21 2.48 -4.36
N SER A 171 -11.28 1.43 -3.54
CA SER A 171 -12.44 1.12 -2.70
C SER A 171 -12.04 1.21 -1.24
N VAL A 172 -12.66 2.11 -0.49
CA VAL A 172 -12.37 2.36 0.92
C VAL A 172 -13.56 1.97 1.79
N ARG A 173 -13.38 0.91 2.57
CA ARG A 173 -14.38 0.37 3.51
C ARG A 173 -14.14 0.79 4.94
N GLY A 174 -12.89 1.07 5.31
CA GLY A 174 -12.55 1.64 6.62
C GLY A 174 -12.84 3.14 6.73
N ALA A 175 -12.92 3.65 7.96
CA ALA A 175 -13.06 5.08 8.19
C ALA A 175 -11.78 5.84 7.78
N VAL A 176 -11.95 7.03 7.23
CA VAL A 176 -10.85 7.94 6.87
C VAL A 176 -10.88 9.15 7.79
N SER A 177 -9.77 9.42 8.46
CA SER A 177 -9.63 10.54 9.39
C SER A 177 -8.35 11.33 9.10
N VAL A 178 -8.50 12.58 8.69
CA VAL A 178 -7.40 13.48 8.35
C VAL A 178 -7.48 14.71 9.25
N SER A 179 -6.36 15.03 9.92
CA SER A 179 -6.28 16.17 10.83
C SER A 179 -4.98 16.96 10.63
N GLY A 180 -5.10 18.19 10.12
CA GLY A 180 -3.97 19.04 9.76
C GLY A 180 -2.94 18.32 8.89
N SER A 181 -3.41 17.53 7.94
CA SER A 181 -2.63 16.61 7.10
C SER A 181 -3.27 16.49 5.72
N ALA A 182 -2.62 15.77 4.80
CA ALA A 182 -3.12 15.62 3.44
C ALA A 182 -3.26 14.15 3.03
N VAL A 183 -4.38 13.80 2.39
CA VAL A 183 -4.56 12.51 1.69
C VAL A 183 -5.05 12.79 0.28
N ALA A 184 -4.22 12.54 -0.73
CA ALA A 184 -4.49 13.02 -2.08
C ALA A 184 -4.16 12.03 -3.21
N PHE A 185 -4.91 12.14 -4.30
CA PHE A 185 -4.52 11.64 -5.62
C PHE A 185 -4.10 12.85 -6.48
N VAL A 186 -2.91 12.82 -7.04
CA VAL A 186 -2.31 13.95 -7.75
C VAL A 186 -1.87 13.47 -9.13
N ARG A 187 -2.46 14.03 -10.19
CA ARG A 187 -2.17 13.65 -11.59
C ARG A 187 -2.27 12.13 -11.82
N SER A 188 -3.23 11.49 -11.16
CA SER A 188 -3.50 10.06 -11.34
C SER A 188 -4.61 9.85 -12.35
N ASP A 189 -4.43 8.87 -13.23
CA ASP A 189 -5.40 8.51 -14.25
C ASP A 189 -6.17 7.25 -13.85
N PHE A 190 -7.48 7.29 -14.10
CA PHE A 190 -8.41 6.24 -13.68
C PHE A 190 -9.24 5.75 -14.87
N ALA A 191 -8.96 4.54 -15.33
CA ALA A 191 -9.75 3.85 -16.36
C ALA A 191 -10.57 2.73 -15.71
N SER A 192 -11.64 3.11 -14.98
CA SER A 192 -12.56 2.19 -14.33
C SER A 192 -13.73 1.80 -15.23
N THR A 193 -14.27 0.59 -15.05
CA THR A 193 -15.45 0.12 -15.79
C THR A 193 -16.77 0.63 -15.19
N GLU A 194 -16.74 1.16 -13.97
CA GLU A 194 -17.90 1.71 -13.26
C GLU A 194 -17.94 3.24 -13.32
N ASN A 195 -19.07 3.82 -12.90
CA ASN A 195 -19.35 5.27 -12.94
C ASN A 195 -18.48 6.11 -11.99
N TYR A 196 -17.72 5.49 -11.09
CA TYR A 196 -16.82 6.18 -10.17
C TYR A 196 -15.51 5.40 -9.98
N ALA A 197 -14.40 6.14 -10.01
CA ALA A 197 -13.07 5.60 -9.80
C ALA A 197 -12.78 5.29 -8.32
N VAL A 198 -13.24 6.16 -7.42
CA VAL A 198 -13.00 6.08 -5.97
C VAL A 198 -14.32 5.96 -5.23
N ALA A 199 -14.40 5.04 -4.27
CA ALA A 199 -15.59 4.76 -3.47
C ALA A 199 -15.25 4.78 -1.98
N PHE A 200 -16.03 5.50 -1.18
CA PHE A 200 -15.97 5.46 0.28
C PHE A 200 -17.27 4.87 0.81
N TYR A 201 -17.17 3.79 1.59
CA TYR A 201 -18.29 3.08 2.19
C TYR A 201 -18.42 3.34 3.70
N SER A 202 -17.58 4.23 4.24
CA SER A 202 -17.54 4.59 5.66
C SER A 202 -17.30 6.08 5.83
N THR A 203 -17.22 6.52 7.09
CA THR A 203 -17.07 7.93 7.44
C THR A 203 -15.75 8.50 6.96
N VAL A 204 -15.81 9.67 6.34
CA VAL A 204 -14.66 10.51 6.02
C VAL A 204 -14.72 11.75 6.90
N SER A 205 -13.66 12.02 7.66
CA SER A 205 -13.52 13.18 8.54
C SER A 205 -12.27 13.97 8.21
N LEU A 206 -12.44 15.25 7.92
CA LEU A 206 -11.35 16.18 7.58
C LEU A 206 -11.40 17.36 8.55
N THR A 207 -10.31 17.61 9.28
CA THR A 207 -10.26 18.65 10.32
C THR A 207 -8.94 19.43 10.30
N GLY A 208 -8.89 20.60 10.93
CA GLY A 208 -7.62 21.32 11.13
C GLY A 208 -6.92 21.77 9.84
N GLY A 209 -7.67 22.11 8.79
CA GLY A 209 -7.11 22.52 7.49
C GLY A 209 -6.59 21.34 6.65
N SER A 210 -7.18 20.16 6.82
CA SER A 210 -6.84 18.98 6.02
C SER A 210 -7.23 19.13 4.55
N MET A 211 -6.49 18.43 3.69
CA MET A 211 -6.71 18.35 2.25
C MET A 211 -6.86 16.90 1.80
#